data_AF-A0A1C4XBU1-F1
#
_entry.id   AF-A0A1C4XBU1-F1
#
_cell.length_a   1.000
_cell.length_b   1.000
_cell.length_c   1.000
_cell.angle_alpha   90.00
_cell.angle_beta   90.00
_cell.angle_gamma   90.00
#
_symmetry.space_group_name_H-M   'P 1'
#
loop_
_entity.id
_entity.type
_entity.pdbx_description
1 polymer ?
#
loop_
_entity_poly.entity_id
_entity_poly.type
_entity_poly.pdbx_seq_one_letter_code
_entity_poly.pdbx_strand_id
1 'polypeptide(L)'
;MDRRLLLDLAVSAVAIAGWFLVYGIVRLATRPASPAPVPATPELGAEPPAVVSLLVNRWSVTEDAAESTLLDLAARGFIELRQPGNDPLQTTLHLPSAPPDDSGLRPYERRVLDRVRGLAVHGVLPLTALTFRDQAQARAWNKRLRAQVVADARRAGLSRRRFGPAVTTLLVAAAMVAGVGVGLAVLHYGIWHQEEDNVGFAAGVVTFAALSALAGASPGERDTALGRAVAARWLGVRAWLRGHEQFDELPPAAVAVWDRYLGYGAAVGATRLSSAVLDLGLGDRTRVWSSFGGTWHRVRVRYPRFLPRYGRTVPALLLRAVISIAVGAFLLKVVGGAVDLAPSTTDPVERVLAFVVDGIAALALLLLISGGYTLVRGLADLAAERTITGEVLWLEVWRSTARRDNQPSRPVLHHLAVDDGTGDRTTAWVLPSQWATDCRDGDTVTVRVRPWTRRVTSLSVVGQGRSRRLTESPVADDTDDLRATGRGGETELAGPAARPAGLFTSEEVGQALGLPVRAAEGLELPGPLTGAQFRSAADGRPVLMIQTVGGAPGRWIWRLNARGQELPGIGDGAFVSASGEQAVLRIGDSTVAVTLVGGARGRAAHLPWLLAQAAARASAGHDGASA
;
A
#
# COMPACT_ATOMS: atom_id res chain seq x y z
N MET A 1 29.34 -17.92 31.57
CA MET A 1 29.22 -17.95 30.10
C MET A 1 30.39 -18.74 29.55
N ASP A 2 30.13 -19.69 28.66
CA ASP A 2 31.19 -20.47 28.01
C ASP A 2 32.05 -19.55 27.13
N ARG A 3 33.38 -19.73 27.16
CA ARG A 3 34.35 -18.93 26.39
C ARG A 3 34.12 -19.07 24.88
N ARG A 4 33.62 -20.22 24.42
CA ARG A 4 33.32 -20.48 23.00
C ARG A 4 32.09 -19.70 22.53
N LEU A 5 31.02 -19.71 23.32
CA LEU A 5 29.83 -18.89 23.06
C LEU A 5 30.15 -17.39 23.06
N LEU A 6 31.02 -16.94 23.97
CA LEU A 6 31.51 -15.55 23.96
C LEU A 6 32.27 -15.20 22.67
N LEU A 7 33.06 -16.13 22.15
CA LEU A 7 33.80 -15.95 20.90
C LEU A 7 32.84 -15.87 19.70
N ASP A 8 31.85 -16.76 19.59
CA ASP A 8 30.89 -16.77 18.48
C ASP A 8 30.01 -15.52 18.45
N LEU A 9 29.59 -15.06 19.65
CA LEU A 9 28.88 -13.80 19.82
C LEU A 9 29.77 -12.60 19.45
N ALA A 10 31.04 -12.60 19.87
CA ALA A 10 31.97 -11.53 19.53
C ALA A 10 32.25 -11.45 18.03
N VAL A 11 32.46 -12.58 17.35
CA VAL A 11 32.68 -12.63 15.89
C VAL A 11 31.46 -12.10 15.15
N SER A 12 30.25 -12.56 15.52
CA SER A 12 29.00 -12.09 14.92
C SER A 12 28.79 -10.59 15.15
N ALA A 13 29.03 -10.11 16.37
CA ALA A 13 28.89 -8.70 16.72
C ALA A 13 29.89 -7.81 15.95
N VAL A 14 31.16 -8.23 15.85
CA VAL A 14 32.21 -7.50 15.11
C VAL A 14 31.90 -7.46 13.62
N ALA A 15 31.44 -8.57 13.04
CA ALA A 15 31.06 -8.64 11.63
C ALA A 15 29.91 -7.67 11.28
N ILE A 16 28.86 -7.66 12.10
CA ILE A 16 27.71 -6.77 11.92
C ILE A 16 28.12 -5.31 12.19
N ALA A 17 28.87 -5.04 13.27
CA ALA A 17 29.34 -3.70 13.61
C ALA A 17 30.27 -3.13 12.53
N GLY A 18 31.16 -3.96 11.96
CA GLY A 18 32.03 -3.58 10.86
C GLY A 18 31.24 -3.17 9.62
N TRP A 19 30.18 -3.91 9.29
CA TRP A 19 29.29 -3.52 8.20
C TRP A 19 28.60 -2.18 8.47
N PHE A 20 28.04 -1.98 9.66
CA PHE A 20 27.39 -0.71 10.03
C PHE A 20 28.38 0.47 10.08
N LEU A 21 29.63 0.22 10.46
CA LEU A 21 30.71 1.21 10.41
C LEU A 21 30.99 1.65 8.97
N VAL A 22 31.17 0.70 8.05
CA VAL A 22 31.37 1.00 6.62
C VAL A 22 30.15 1.75 6.06
N TYR A 23 28.94 1.28 6.35
CA TYR A 23 27.71 1.95 5.95
C TYR A 23 27.61 3.38 6.51
N GLY A 24 27.99 3.58 7.78
CA GLY A 24 28.03 4.89 8.45
C GLY A 24 29.04 5.85 7.82
N ILE A 25 30.26 5.38 7.55
CA ILE A 25 31.32 6.14 6.87
C ILE A 25 30.87 6.55 5.46
N VAL A 26 30.34 5.60 4.68
CA VAL A 26 29.80 5.88 3.35
C VAL A 26 28.67 6.90 3.44
N ARG A 27 27.74 6.79 4.40
CA ARG A 27 26.69 7.79 4.60
C ARG A 27 27.24 9.16 4.95
N LEU A 28 28.28 9.24 5.78
CA LEU A 28 28.94 10.50 6.17
C LEU A 28 29.65 11.15 4.98
N ALA A 29 30.46 10.39 4.24
CA ALA A 29 31.20 10.85 3.06
C ALA A 29 30.27 11.21 1.89
N THR A 30 29.09 10.59 1.84
CA THR A 30 28.06 10.87 0.83
C THR A 30 26.97 11.85 1.30
N ARG A 31 27.19 12.56 2.41
CA ARG A 31 26.25 13.60 2.85
C ARG A 31 26.08 14.65 1.75
N PRO A 32 24.84 15.00 1.37
CA PRO A 32 24.63 16.08 0.42
C PRO A 32 25.12 17.40 1.00
N ALA A 33 25.78 18.20 0.16
CA ALA A 33 26.19 19.54 0.57
C ALA A 33 24.97 20.42 0.83
N SER A 34 25.07 21.31 1.82
CA SER A 34 24.12 22.41 2.02
C SER A 34 24.75 23.67 1.41
N PRO A 35 24.36 24.07 0.19
CA PRO A 35 24.93 25.25 -0.45
C PRO A 35 24.56 26.51 0.33
N ALA A 36 25.50 27.47 0.41
CA ALA A 36 25.18 28.79 0.91
C ALA A 36 24.32 29.54 -0.12
N PRO A 37 23.33 30.34 0.32
CA PRO A 37 22.57 31.18 -0.60
C PRO A 37 23.48 32.17 -1.31
N VAL A 38 23.24 32.41 -2.60
CA VAL A 38 23.75 33.60 -3.28
C VAL A 38 22.96 34.84 -2.79
N PRO A 39 23.41 36.08 -3.06
CA PRO A 39 22.64 37.28 -2.74
C PRO A 39 21.19 37.20 -3.23
N ALA A 40 20.28 37.85 -2.51
CA ALA A 40 18.87 37.85 -2.83
C ALA A 40 18.64 38.35 -4.28
N THR A 41 17.90 37.57 -5.08
CA THR A 41 17.64 37.87 -6.50
C THR A 41 16.19 37.56 -6.87
N PRO A 42 15.53 38.43 -7.67
CA PRO A 42 14.22 38.13 -8.25
C PRO A 42 14.28 37.16 -9.45
N GLU A 43 15.46 36.87 -9.99
CA GLU A 43 15.59 36.15 -11.26
C GLU A 43 15.24 34.67 -11.12
N LEU A 44 14.14 34.26 -11.77
CA LEU A 44 13.74 32.86 -11.87
C LEU A 44 14.64 32.11 -12.86
N GLY A 45 15.09 30.92 -12.46
CA GLY A 45 15.85 30.02 -13.32
C GLY A 45 14.98 29.24 -14.32
N ALA A 46 15.63 28.50 -15.22
CA ALA A 46 14.97 27.64 -16.20
C ALA A 46 14.47 26.31 -15.61
N GLU A 47 14.89 25.95 -14.41
CA GLU A 47 14.50 24.70 -13.77
C GLU A 47 13.03 24.75 -13.34
N PRO A 48 12.27 23.66 -13.49
CA PRO A 48 10.87 23.60 -13.09
C PRO A 48 10.74 23.54 -11.56
N PRO A 49 9.62 24.00 -11.00
CA PRO A 49 9.44 24.14 -9.55
C PRO A 49 9.61 22.82 -8.78
N ALA A 50 9.14 21.68 -9.32
CA ALA A 50 9.31 20.38 -8.68
C ALA A 50 10.79 20.00 -8.48
N VAL A 51 11.63 20.32 -9.47
CA VAL A 51 13.08 20.10 -9.39
C VAL A 51 13.70 21.10 -8.44
N VAL A 52 13.28 22.37 -8.45
CA VAL A 52 13.73 23.38 -7.49
C VAL A 52 13.47 22.94 -6.04
N SER A 53 12.28 22.39 -5.78
CA SER A 53 11.93 21.84 -4.46
C SER A 53 12.90 20.73 -4.03
N LEU A 54 13.21 19.79 -4.93
CA LEU A 54 14.23 18.77 -4.69
C LEU A 54 15.58 19.38 -4.30
N LEU A 55 16.05 20.40 -5.04
CA LEU A 55 17.36 21.02 -4.84
C LEU A 55 17.46 21.76 -3.50
N VAL A 56 16.43 22.53 -3.14
CA VAL A 56 16.39 23.36 -1.93
C VAL A 56 16.11 22.52 -0.68
N ASN A 57 15.35 21.43 -0.79
CA ASN A 57 15.00 20.54 0.32
C ASN A 57 16.02 19.40 0.52
N ARG A 58 17.31 19.74 0.47
CA ARG A 58 18.43 18.81 0.73
C ARG A 58 18.36 17.55 -0.15
N TRP A 59 18.02 17.69 -1.42
CA TRP A 59 17.98 16.59 -2.39
C TRP A 59 16.92 15.53 -2.04
N SER A 60 15.84 15.96 -1.39
CA SER A 60 14.68 15.14 -1.04
C SER A 60 13.41 15.71 -1.67
N VAL A 61 12.61 14.85 -2.31
CA VAL A 61 11.29 15.23 -2.81
C VAL A 61 10.27 15.17 -1.68
N THR A 62 9.78 16.35 -1.30
CA THR A 62 8.70 16.62 -0.34
C THR A 62 7.36 16.81 -1.06
N GLU A 63 6.28 17.02 -0.31
CA GLU A 63 4.94 17.31 -0.83
C GLU A 63 4.92 18.63 -1.63
N ASP A 64 5.78 19.59 -1.26
CA ASP A 64 5.98 20.86 -1.97
C ASP A 64 6.25 20.68 -3.48
N ALA A 65 6.83 19.56 -3.91
CA ALA A 65 7.08 19.30 -5.33
C ALA A 65 5.77 19.17 -6.13
N ALA A 66 4.74 18.56 -5.56
CA ALA A 66 3.43 18.46 -6.19
C ALA A 66 2.68 19.82 -6.15
N GLU A 67 2.71 20.49 -5.00
CA GLU A 67 2.06 21.79 -4.78
C GLU A 67 2.61 22.87 -5.72
N SER A 68 3.94 22.99 -5.76
CA SER A 68 4.63 23.96 -6.61
C SER A 68 4.42 23.70 -8.10
N THR A 69 4.32 22.41 -8.48
CA THR A 69 3.95 22.02 -9.85
C THR A 69 2.51 22.42 -10.18
N LEU A 70 1.56 22.23 -9.25
CA LEU A 70 0.17 22.63 -9.45
C LEU A 70 0.06 24.15 -9.64
N LEU A 71 0.74 24.93 -8.80
CA LEU A 71 0.75 26.39 -8.89
C LEU A 71 1.39 26.88 -10.19
N ASP A 72 2.48 26.27 -10.65
CA ASP A 72 3.09 26.63 -11.94
C ASP A 72 2.27 26.18 -13.15
N LEU A 73 1.48 25.09 -13.04
CA LEU A 73 0.47 24.75 -14.04
C LEU A 73 -0.66 25.78 -14.08
N ALA A 74 -1.03 26.35 -12.93
CA ALA A 74 -2.02 27.42 -12.84
C ALA A 74 -1.52 28.72 -13.47
N ALA A 75 -0.28 29.09 -13.14
CA ALA A 75 0.44 30.21 -13.74
C ALA A 75 0.52 30.10 -15.28
N ARG A 76 0.79 28.90 -15.81
CA ARG A 76 0.81 28.60 -17.25
C ARG A 76 -0.58 28.48 -17.90
N GLY A 77 -1.67 28.66 -17.14
CA GLY A 77 -3.04 28.66 -17.66
C GLY A 77 -3.61 27.27 -17.95
N PHE A 78 -3.01 26.17 -17.47
CA PHE A 78 -3.62 24.83 -17.59
C PHE A 78 -4.80 24.63 -16.65
N ILE A 79 -4.85 25.40 -15.55
CA ILE A 79 -5.89 25.40 -14.53
C ILE A 79 -6.04 26.83 -13.99
N GLU A 80 -7.22 27.19 -13.52
CA GLU A 80 -7.47 28.50 -12.90
C GLU A 80 -7.87 28.30 -11.43
N LEU A 81 -7.21 29.02 -10.52
CA LEU A 81 -7.52 28.99 -9.08
C LEU A 81 -8.42 30.18 -8.73
N ARG A 82 -9.66 29.90 -8.34
CA ARG A 82 -10.64 30.91 -7.91
C ARG A 82 -10.94 30.79 -6.42
N GLN A 83 -10.83 31.90 -5.71
CA GLN A 83 -11.18 32.00 -4.30
C GLN A 83 -12.43 32.88 -4.15
N PRO A 84 -13.62 32.30 -3.92
CA PRO A 84 -14.88 33.05 -3.89
C PRO A 84 -15.07 33.91 -2.62
N GLY A 85 -14.26 33.73 -1.57
CA GLY A 85 -14.36 34.46 -0.31
C GLY A 85 -12.99 34.65 0.36
N ASN A 86 -12.96 35.09 1.62
CA ASN A 86 -11.70 35.36 2.32
C ASN A 86 -11.02 34.09 2.88
N ASP A 87 -11.71 32.94 2.88
CA ASP A 87 -11.18 31.66 3.37
C ASP A 87 -10.42 30.93 2.25
N PRO A 88 -9.09 30.75 2.36
CA PRO A 88 -8.29 30.03 1.36
C PRO A 88 -8.72 28.58 1.15
N LEU A 89 -9.32 27.93 2.16
CA LEU A 89 -9.80 26.54 2.05
C LEU A 89 -10.97 26.38 1.07
N GLN A 90 -11.63 27.48 0.70
CA GLN A 90 -12.71 27.51 -0.27
C GLN A 90 -12.21 27.74 -1.71
N THR A 91 -10.90 27.74 -1.92
CA THR A 91 -10.32 27.83 -3.26
C THR A 91 -10.80 26.65 -4.12
N THR A 92 -11.17 26.95 -5.36
CA THR A 92 -11.63 25.99 -6.35
C THR A 92 -10.73 26.06 -7.58
N LEU A 93 -10.43 24.90 -8.14
CA LEU A 93 -9.74 24.70 -9.40
C LEU A 93 -10.77 24.65 -10.53
N HIS A 94 -10.54 25.41 -11.59
CA HIS A 94 -11.37 25.44 -12.79
C HIS A 94 -10.51 25.00 -13.98
N LEU A 95 -11.03 24.05 -14.76
CA LEU A 95 -10.43 23.66 -16.03
C LEU A 95 -10.85 24.67 -17.09
N PRO A 96 -9.91 25.31 -17.80
CA PRO A 96 -10.23 26.25 -18.86
C PRO A 96 -10.90 25.52 -20.02
N SER A 97 -11.84 26.19 -20.71
CA SER A 97 -12.53 25.63 -21.88
C SER A 97 -11.60 25.40 -23.08
N ALA A 98 -10.52 26.18 -23.17
CA ALA A 98 -9.47 26.04 -24.18
C ALA A 98 -8.11 25.96 -23.48
N PRO A 99 -7.67 24.76 -23.04
CA PRO A 99 -6.39 24.60 -22.38
C PRO A 99 -5.22 24.80 -23.37
N PRO A 100 -4.04 25.24 -22.89
CA PRO A 100 -2.81 25.22 -23.66
C PRO A 100 -2.42 23.80 -24.11
N ASP A 101 -1.56 23.71 -25.14
CA ASP A 101 -1.02 22.43 -25.62
C ASP A 101 -0.22 21.71 -24.51
N ASP A 102 -0.51 20.42 -24.30
CA ASP A 102 0.09 19.59 -23.25
C ASP A 102 1.26 18.72 -23.75
N SER A 103 1.63 18.85 -25.03
CA SER A 103 2.76 18.15 -25.65
C SER A 103 4.10 18.43 -24.95
N GLY A 104 4.30 19.68 -24.49
CA GLY A 104 5.52 20.12 -23.80
C GLY A 104 5.58 19.80 -22.31
N LEU A 105 4.54 19.20 -21.72
CA LEU A 105 4.51 18.90 -20.28
C LEU A 105 5.42 17.73 -19.93
N ARG A 106 6.16 17.89 -18.83
CA ARG A 106 6.98 16.82 -18.26
C ARG A 106 6.10 15.74 -17.64
N PRO A 107 6.61 14.49 -17.48
CA PRO A 107 5.79 13.37 -16.99
C PRO A 107 5.13 13.59 -15.62
N TYR A 108 5.78 14.32 -14.70
CA TYR A 108 5.21 14.63 -13.39
C TYR A 108 4.22 15.80 -13.42
N GLU A 109 4.39 16.76 -14.34
CA GLU A 109 3.45 17.85 -14.56
C GLU A 109 2.14 17.31 -15.12
N ARG A 110 2.24 16.45 -16.15
CA ARG A 110 1.10 15.73 -16.71
C ARG A 110 0.40 14.89 -15.65
N ARG A 111 1.14 14.19 -14.79
CA ARG A 111 0.56 13.41 -13.67
C ARG A 111 -0.25 14.28 -12.70
N VAL A 112 0.20 15.49 -12.37
CA VAL A 112 -0.55 16.42 -11.51
C VAL A 112 -1.78 16.94 -12.25
N LEU A 113 -1.66 17.32 -13.52
CA LEU A 113 -2.77 17.78 -14.33
C LEU A 113 -3.84 16.69 -14.55
N ASP A 114 -3.44 15.46 -14.84
CA ASP A 114 -4.33 14.31 -15.01
C ASP A 114 -5.10 13.99 -13.73
N ARG A 115 -4.46 14.16 -12.56
CA ARG A 115 -5.13 14.03 -11.26
C ARG A 115 -6.25 15.08 -11.11
N VAL A 116 -5.99 16.33 -11.48
CA VAL A 116 -7.00 17.41 -11.46
C VAL A 116 -8.13 17.09 -12.45
N ARG A 117 -7.78 16.80 -13.71
CA ARG A 117 -8.73 16.48 -14.79
C ARG A 117 -9.61 15.28 -14.44
N GLY A 118 -9.03 14.22 -13.87
CA GLY A 118 -9.76 13.02 -13.49
C GLY A 118 -10.71 13.21 -12.32
N LEU A 119 -10.43 14.16 -11.41
CA LEU A 119 -11.31 14.45 -10.28
C LEU A 119 -12.35 15.54 -10.58
N ALA A 120 -12.11 16.43 -11.54
CA ALA A 120 -13.00 17.54 -11.83
C ALA A 120 -14.41 17.07 -12.24
N VAL A 121 -15.41 17.79 -11.73
CA VAL A 121 -16.84 17.57 -12.02
C VAL A 121 -17.36 18.85 -12.65
N HIS A 122 -17.85 18.74 -13.89
CA HIS A 122 -18.23 19.90 -14.71
C HIS A 122 -17.12 20.97 -14.83
N GLY A 123 -15.86 20.52 -14.88
CA GLY A 123 -14.70 21.41 -14.98
C GLY A 123 -14.27 22.05 -13.67
N VAL A 124 -14.91 21.74 -12.53
CA VAL A 124 -14.61 22.35 -11.23
C VAL A 124 -14.17 21.29 -10.20
N LEU A 125 -13.19 21.65 -9.36
CA LEU A 125 -12.67 20.81 -8.28
C LEU A 125 -12.29 21.67 -7.05
N PRO A 126 -12.88 21.47 -5.86
CA PRO A 126 -12.41 22.10 -4.64
C PRO A 126 -10.95 21.70 -4.35
N LEU A 127 -10.13 22.66 -3.92
CA LEU A 127 -8.69 22.42 -3.72
C LEU A 127 -8.41 21.29 -2.72
N THR A 128 -9.17 21.26 -1.64
CA THR A 128 -9.06 20.24 -0.58
C THR A 128 -9.63 18.86 -0.98
N ALA A 129 -10.27 18.74 -2.15
CA ALA A 129 -10.70 17.47 -2.72
C ALA A 129 -9.59 16.74 -3.50
N LEU A 130 -8.41 17.36 -3.70
CA LEU A 130 -7.26 16.71 -4.34
C LEU A 130 -6.64 15.57 -3.52
N THR A 131 -6.82 15.63 -2.20
CA THR A 131 -6.34 14.63 -1.23
C THR A 131 -6.75 13.20 -1.61
N PHE A 132 -5.92 12.25 -1.24
CA PHE A 132 -6.19 10.83 -1.42
C PHE A 132 -7.08 10.30 -0.29
N ARG A 133 -7.99 9.38 -0.62
CA ARG A 133 -8.81 8.66 0.35
C ARG A 133 -8.17 7.31 0.75
N ASP A 134 -7.34 6.75 -0.14
CA ASP A 134 -6.59 5.51 0.10
C ASP A 134 -5.08 5.74 0.29
N GLN A 135 -4.52 5.11 1.33
CA GLN A 135 -3.10 5.26 1.67
C GLN A 135 -2.17 4.56 0.68
N ALA A 136 -2.56 3.41 0.13
CA ALA A 136 -1.72 2.69 -0.83
C ALA A 136 -1.62 3.48 -2.15
N GLN A 137 -2.72 4.05 -2.62
CA GLN A 137 -2.80 4.93 -3.78
C GLN A 137 -1.94 6.19 -3.58
N ALA A 138 -2.08 6.87 -2.43
CA ALA A 138 -1.26 8.05 -2.09
C ALA A 138 0.24 7.73 -2.15
N ARG A 139 0.66 6.62 -1.53
CA ARG A 139 2.06 6.16 -1.53
C ARG A 139 2.55 5.80 -2.93
N ALA A 140 1.75 5.09 -3.73
CA ALA A 140 2.10 4.69 -5.08
C ALA A 140 2.24 5.90 -6.01
N TRP A 141 1.30 6.84 -5.94
CA TRP A 141 1.34 8.09 -6.69
C TRP A 141 2.56 8.94 -6.33
N ASN A 142 2.80 9.16 -5.03
CA ASN A 142 3.95 9.93 -4.54
C ASN A 142 5.29 9.26 -4.89
N LYS A 143 5.37 7.92 -4.85
CA LYS A 143 6.56 7.16 -5.26
C LYS A 143 6.88 7.43 -6.74
N ARG A 144 5.87 7.40 -7.61
CA ARG A 144 6.07 7.64 -9.05
C ARG A 144 6.37 9.11 -9.36
N LEU A 145 5.69 10.07 -8.71
CA LEU A 145 6.02 11.49 -8.81
C LEU A 145 7.49 11.74 -8.45
N ARG A 146 7.93 11.23 -7.29
CA ARG A 146 9.32 11.31 -6.84
C ARG A 146 10.29 10.73 -7.86
N ALA A 147 9.99 9.56 -8.43
CA ALA A 147 10.84 8.94 -9.44
C ALA A 147 10.98 9.81 -10.70
N GLN A 148 9.88 10.40 -11.18
CA GLN A 148 9.88 11.27 -12.37
C GLN A 148 10.64 12.58 -12.13
N VAL A 149 10.47 13.23 -10.97
CA VAL A 149 11.21 14.45 -10.61
C VAL A 149 12.72 14.17 -10.48
N VAL A 150 13.09 13.07 -9.83
CA VAL A 150 14.50 12.65 -9.71
C VAL A 150 15.10 12.32 -11.07
N ALA A 151 14.37 11.62 -11.94
CA ALA A 151 14.85 11.30 -13.28
C ALA A 151 15.11 12.56 -14.11
N ASP A 152 14.24 13.57 -14.00
CA ASP A 152 14.40 14.85 -14.67
C ASP A 152 15.60 15.65 -14.14
N ALA A 153 15.77 15.73 -12.81
CA ALA A 153 16.92 16.38 -12.20
C ALA A 153 18.26 15.71 -12.58
N ARG A 154 18.27 14.37 -12.69
CA ARG A 154 19.46 13.62 -13.14
C ARG A 154 19.74 13.83 -14.63
N ARG A 155 18.71 13.84 -15.49
CA ARG A 155 18.87 14.13 -16.93
C ARG A 155 19.44 15.53 -17.16
N ALA A 156 19.06 16.50 -16.32
CA ALA A 156 19.63 17.85 -16.33
C ALA A 156 21.03 17.94 -15.68
N GLY A 157 21.60 16.84 -15.18
CA GLY A 157 22.92 16.84 -14.51
C GLY A 157 22.94 17.54 -13.16
N LEU A 158 21.77 17.85 -12.57
CA LEU A 158 21.64 18.58 -11.31
C LEU A 158 21.84 17.67 -10.09
N SER A 159 21.34 16.43 -10.17
CA SER A 159 21.45 15.45 -9.08
C SER A 159 22.10 14.15 -9.55
N ARG A 160 22.56 13.36 -8.59
CA ARG A 160 23.06 11.99 -8.82
C ARG A 160 22.66 11.07 -7.67
N ARG A 161 22.69 9.76 -7.93
CA ARG A 161 22.47 8.74 -6.89
C ARG A 161 23.46 8.94 -5.74
N ARG A 162 22.97 8.91 -4.50
CA ARG A 162 23.85 8.99 -3.33
C ARG A 162 24.78 7.79 -3.24
N PHE A 163 24.25 6.58 -3.42
CA PHE A 163 25.04 5.36 -3.61
C PHE A 163 25.05 4.99 -5.08
N GLY A 164 26.18 5.24 -5.74
CA GLY A 164 26.42 4.76 -7.09
C GLY A 164 26.66 3.24 -7.12
N PRO A 165 26.71 2.63 -8.31
CA PRO A 165 26.89 1.18 -8.45
C PRO A 165 28.10 0.64 -7.69
N ALA A 166 29.24 1.33 -7.75
CA ALA A 166 30.47 0.91 -7.05
C ALA A 166 30.30 0.88 -5.52
N VAL A 167 29.62 1.88 -4.94
CA VAL A 167 29.36 1.95 -3.49
C VAL A 167 28.39 0.84 -3.09
N THR A 168 27.36 0.59 -3.89
CA THR A 168 26.42 -0.51 -3.64
C THR A 168 27.13 -1.85 -3.71
N THR A 169 27.98 -2.09 -4.72
CA THR A 169 28.79 -3.31 -4.84
C THR A 169 29.70 -3.49 -3.63
N LEU A 170 30.35 -2.43 -3.16
CA LEU A 170 31.18 -2.47 -1.96
C LEU A 170 30.37 -2.87 -0.71
N LEU A 171 29.18 -2.28 -0.51
CA LEU A 171 28.32 -2.59 0.63
C LEU A 171 27.75 -4.01 0.57
N VAL A 172 27.44 -4.52 -0.63
CA VAL A 172 27.00 -5.91 -0.85
C VAL A 172 28.16 -6.88 -0.60
N ALA A 173 29.38 -6.57 -1.06
CA ALA A 173 30.57 -7.37 -0.74
C ALA A 173 30.86 -7.39 0.77
N ALA A 174 30.76 -6.25 1.44
CA ALA A 174 30.87 -6.18 2.90
C ALA A 174 29.75 -6.98 3.60
N ALA A 175 28.53 -6.94 3.08
CA ALA A 175 27.42 -7.75 3.60
C ALA A 175 27.70 -9.26 3.47
N MET A 176 28.36 -9.68 2.39
CA MET A 176 28.77 -11.06 2.17
C MET A 176 29.79 -11.49 3.22
N VAL A 177 30.82 -10.67 3.48
CA VAL A 177 31.80 -10.94 4.54
C VAL A 177 31.13 -11.06 5.90
N ALA A 178 30.19 -10.17 6.21
CA ALA A 178 29.45 -10.22 7.46
C ALA A 178 28.56 -11.47 7.56
N GLY A 179 27.88 -11.85 6.47
CA GLY A 179 27.07 -13.06 6.39
C GLY A 179 27.90 -14.33 6.57
N VAL A 180 29.07 -14.41 5.96
CA VAL A 180 30.02 -15.53 6.16
C VAL A 180 30.48 -15.59 7.62
N GLY A 181 30.84 -14.46 8.23
CA GLY A 181 31.25 -14.40 9.63
C GLY A 181 30.18 -14.90 10.60
N VAL A 182 28.93 -14.45 10.44
CA VAL A 182 27.80 -14.92 11.24
C VAL A 182 27.50 -16.39 10.97
N GLY A 183 27.52 -16.83 9.71
CA GLY A 183 27.26 -18.22 9.35
C GLY A 183 28.28 -19.19 9.93
N LEU A 184 29.57 -18.83 9.92
CA LEU A 184 30.64 -19.63 10.53
C LEU A 184 30.52 -19.69 12.06
N ALA A 185 30.17 -18.58 12.72
CA ALA A 185 29.96 -18.55 14.16
C ALA A 185 28.79 -19.44 14.61
N VAL A 186 27.66 -19.38 13.88
CA VAL A 186 26.48 -20.23 14.18
C VAL A 186 26.75 -21.70 13.84
N LEU A 187 27.48 -21.98 12.75
CA LEU A 187 27.88 -23.35 12.41
C LEU A 187 28.82 -23.93 13.48
N HIS A 188 29.79 -23.14 13.96
CA HIS A 188 30.67 -23.54 15.05
C HIS A 188 29.89 -23.84 16.34
N TYR A 189 28.90 -23.01 16.69
CA TYR A 189 28.01 -23.25 17.82
C TYR A 189 27.20 -24.55 17.68
N GLY A 190 26.60 -24.80 16.52
CA GLY A 190 25.78 -25.99 16.24
C GLY A 190 26.58 -27.30 16.28
N ILE A 191 27.83 -27.29 15.80
CA ILE A 191 28.75 -28.44 15.89
C ILE A 191 29.00 -28.87 17.34
N TRP A 192 29.09 -27.92 18.26
CA TRP A 192 29.34 -28.21 19.69
C TRP A 192 28.08 -28.63 20.47
N HIS A 193 26.87 -28.30 19.97
CA HIS A 193 25.60 -28.62 20.63
C HIS A 193 24.82 -29.78 19.99
N GLN A 194 25.41 -30.48 19.02
CA GLN A 194 24.80 -31.63 18.32
C GLN A 194 23.42 -31.33 17.71
N GLU A 195 23.24 -30.13 17.16
CA GLU A 195 22.06 -29.84 16.32
C GLU A 195 22.23 -30.49 14.93
N GLU A 196 21.23 -31.24 14.46
CA GLU A 196 21.28 -31.97 13.18
C GLU A 196 21.06 -31.05 11.95
N ASP A 197 20.60 -29.82 12.15
CA ASP A 197 20.27 -28.86 11.07
C ASP A 197 21.44 -27.94 10.70
N ASN A 198 21.56 -27.58 9.41
CA ASN A 198 22.57 -26.64 8.91
C ASN A 198 22.17 -25.17 9.18
N VAL A 199 21.90 -24.84 10.44
CA VAL A 199 21.40 -23.53 10.92
C VAL A 199 22.40 -22.41 10.61
N GLY A 200 23.70 -22.71 10.57
CA GLY A 200 24.76 -21.74 10.24
C GLY A 200 24.66 -21.19 8.81
N PHE A 201 24.39 -22.05 7.82
CA PHE A 201 24.20 -21.59 6.45
C PHE A 201 22.97 -20.66 6.33
N ALA A 202 21.85 -21.05 6.96
CA ALA A 202 20.64 -20.23 6.97
C ALA A 202 20.88 -18.86 7.64
N ALA A 203 21.56 -18.83 8.79
CA ALA A 203 21.88 -17.59 9.49
C ALA A 203 22.78 -16.66 8.65
N GLY A 204 23.76 -17.21 7.95
CA GLY A 204 24.63 -16.45 7.06
C GLY A 204 23.87 -15.86 5.86
N VAL A 205 23.01 -16.65 5.21
CA VAL A 205 22.18 -16.19 4.08
C VAL A 205 21.20 -15.11 4.50
N VAL A 206 20.52 -15.28 5.64
CA VAL A 206 19.58 -14.28 6.18
C VAL A 206 20.32 -12.97 6.49
N THR A 207 21.49 -13.05 7.12
CA THR A 207 22.32 -11.87 7.43
C THR A 207 22.76 -11.15 6.15
N PHE A 208 23.29 -11.88 5.17
CA PHE A 208 23.68 -11.33 3.87
C PHE A 208 22.51 -10.65 3.17
N ALA A 209 21.34 -11.31 3.12
CA ALA A 209 20.14 -10.79 2.47
C ALA A 209 19.63 -9.52 3.16
N ALA A 210 19.59 -9.49 4.50
CA ALA A 210 19.14 -8.34 5.28
C ALA A 210 20.06 -7.13 5.07
N LEU A 211 21.39 -7.33 5.16
CA LEU A 211 22.37 -6.26 4.96
C LEU A 211 22.41 -5.76 3.51
N SER A 212 22.29 -6.67 2.54
CA SER A 212 22.20 -6.30 1.12
C SER A 212 20.92 -5.52 0.81
N ALA A 213 19.79 -5.90 1.41
CA ALA A 213 18.54 -5.14 1.29
C ALA A 213 18.69 -3.74 1.89
N LEU A 214 19.38 -3.60 3.02
CA LEU A 214 19.65 -2.29 3.62
C LEU A 214 20.62 -1.43 2.78
N ALA A 215 21.60 -2.06 2.11
CA ALA A 215 22.47 -1.38 1.13
C ALA A 215 21.71 -0.94 -0.12
N GLY A 216 20.73 -1.74 -0.57
CA GLY A 216 19.88 -1.47 -1.74
C GLY A 216 18.72 -0.50 -1.46
N ALA A 217 18.34 -0.32 -0.19
CA ALA A 217 17.34 0.66 0.21
C ALA A 217 17.84 2.08 -0.14
N SER A 218 17.20 2.71 -1.13
CA SER A 218 17.62 3.98 -1.73
C SER A 218 17.92 5.04 -0.67
N PRO A 219 19.19 5.46 -0.49
CA PRO A 219 19.57 6.43 0.54
C PRO A 219 19.33 7.90 0.12
N GLY A 220 18.63 8.11 -1.00
CA GLY A 220 18.27 9.40 -1.57
C GLY A 220 19.20 9.88 -2.69
N GLU A 221 19.06 11.16 -3.04
CA GLU A 221 19.89 11.84 -4.03
C GLU A 221 21.07 12.59 -3.37
N ARG A 222 22.06 12.92 -4.18
CA ARG A 222 23.20 13.77 -3.84
C ARG A 222 23.41 14.84 -4.91
N ASP A 223 24.01 15.93 -4.49
CA ASP A 223 24.44 17.06 -5.30
C ASP A 223 25.49 16.72 -6.37
N THR A 224 25.42 17.46 -7.49
CA THR A 224 26.52 17.67 -8.46
C THR A 224 27.08 19.09 -8.31
N ALA A 225 28.21 19.40 -8.94
CA ALA A 225 28.75 20.77 -8.92
C ALA A 225 27.78 21.80 -9.52
N LEU A 226 27.18 21.47 -10.67
CA LEU A 226 26.16 22.29 -11.33
C LEU A 226 24.91 22.41 -10.45
N GLY A 227 24.42 21.29 -9.90
CA GLY A 227 23.27 21.29 -9.00
C GLY A 227 23.47 22.15 -7.75
N ARG A 228 24.67 22.17 -7.15
CA ARG A 228 24.97 23.06 -6.02
C ARG A 228 24.88 24.53 -6.39
N ALA A 229 25.42 24.91 -7.55
CA ALA A 229 25.36 26.29 -8.02
C ALA A 229 23.91 26.74 -8.28
N VAL A 230 23.11 25.88 -8.91
CA VAL A 230 21.68 26.12 -9.15
C VAL A 230 20.90 26.20 -7.83
N ALA A 231 21.14 25.29 -6.89
CA ALA A 231 20.51 25.32 -5.58
C ALA A 231 20.85 26.60 -4.81
N ALA A 232 22.10 27.06 -4.86
CA ALA A 232 22.53 28.32 -4.25
C ALA A 232 21.78 29.53 -4.84
N ARG A 233 21.56 29.55 -6.16
CA ARG A 233 20.74 30.58 -6.84
C ARG A 233 19.30 30.59 -6.33
N TRP A 234 18.66 29.42 -6.28
CA TRP A 234 17.29 29.29 -5.79
C TRP A 234 17.15 29.63 -4.29
N LEU A 235 18.19 29.42 -3.50
CA LEU A 235 18.23 29.93 -2.12
C LEU A 235 18.34 31.47 -2.06
N GLY A 236 18.97 32.11 -3.04
CA GLY A 236 18.92 33.57 -3.22
C GLY A 236 17.51 34.06 -3.56
N VAL A 237 16.81 33.37 -4.47
CA VAL A 237 15.38 33.64 -4.77
C VAL A 237 14.52 33.47 -3.53
N ARG A 238 14.76 32.42 -2.72
CA ARG A 238 14.07 32.22 -1.44
C ARG A 238 14.28 33.41 -0.49
N ALA A 239 15.50 33.93 -0.40
CA ALA A 239 15.80 35.08 0.44
C ALA A 239 15.09 36.34 -0.04
N TRP A 240 15.02 36.57 -1.36
CA TRP A 240 14.29 37.68 -1.95
C TRP A 240 12.78 37.60 -1.70
N LEU A 241 12.16 36.42 -1.93
CA LEU A 241 10.74 36.19 -1.69
C LEU A 241 10.36 36.37 -0.22
N ARG A 242 11.19 35.90 0.71
CA ARG A 242 10.97 36.10 2.15
C ARG A 242 11.17 37.54 2.61
N GLY A 243 11.88 38.35 1.82
CA GLY A 243 12.02 39.78 2.06
C GLY A 243 10.78 40.58 1.68
N HIS A 244 9.82 40.00 0.93
CA HIS A 244 8.57 40.65 0.58
C HIS A 244 7.55 40.51 1.72
N GLU A 245 6.93 41.62 2.08
CA GLU A 245 5.90 41.65 3.11
C GLU A 245 4.70 40.78 2.69
N GLN A 246 4.22 39.94 3.62
CA GLN A 246 3.04 39.05 3.46
C GLN A 246 3.13 37.99 2.33
N PHE A 247 4.28 37.77 1.70
CA PHE A 247 4.40 36.73 0.67
C PHE A 247 4.09 35.32 1.21
N ASP A 248 4.42 35.06 2.48
CA ASP A 248 4.13 33.79 3.13
C ASP A 248 2.65 33.58 3.51
N GLU A 249 1.87 34.65 3.50
CA GLU A 249 0.43 34.69 3.77
C GLU A 249 -0.41 34.73 2.49
N LEU A 250 0.21 34.63 1.31
CA LEU A 250 -0.53 34.61 0.06
C LEU A 250 -1.34 33.30 -0.10
N PRO A 251 -2.62 33.38 -0.46
CA PRO A 251 -3.43 32.21 -0.76
C PRO A 251 -3.09 31.63 -2.14
N PRO A 252 -3.46 30.37 -2.42
CA PRO A 252 -3.17 29.74 -3.72
C PRO A 252 -3.73 30.51 -4.94
N ALA A 253 -4.88 31.18 -4.79
CA ALA A 253 -5.47 31.99 -5.85
C ALA A 253 -4.67 33.25 -6.20
N ALA A 254 -3.73 33.67 -5.35
CA ALA A 254 -2.82 34.77 -5.64
C ALA A 254 -1.89 34.49 -6.83
N VAL A 255 -1.86 33.24 -7.35
CA VAL A 255 -1.17 32.88 -8.60
C VAL A 255 -1.64 33.73 -9.78
N ALA A 256 -2.88 34.23 -9.76
CA ALA A 256 -3.38 35.12 -10.81
C ALA A 256 -2.64 36.47 -10.87
N VAL A 257 -2.02 36.89 -9.75
CA VAL A 257 -1.28 38.17 -9.64
C VAL A 257 0.23 37.92 -9.61
N TRP A 258 0.68 36.93 -8.84
CA TRP A 258 2.09 36.60 -8.65
C TRP A 258 2.63 35.63 -9.70
N ASP A 259 1.76 35.06 -10.53
CA ASP A 259 2.12 34.18 -11.65
C ASP A 259 3.06 33.05 -11.15
N ARG A 260 4.08 32.72 -11.95
CA ARG A 260 5.06 31.67 -11.65
C ARG A 260 5.79 31.87 -10.32
N TYR A 261 5.90 33.10 -9.78
CA TYR A 261 6.58 33.33 -8.50
C TYR A 261 5.91 32.60 -7.34
N LEU A 262 4.59 32.42 -7.36
CA LEU A 262 3.91 31.67 -6.30
C LEU A 262 4.28 30.18 -6.33
N GLY A 263 4.35 29.59 -7.53
CA GLY A 263 4.80 28.21 -7.70
C GLY A 263 6.24 27.99 -7.26
N TYR A 264 7.16 28.88 -7.65
CA TYR A 264 8.55 28.83 -7.18
C TYR A 264 8.68 29.15 -5.69
N GLY A 265 7.83 30.04 -5.16
CA GLY A 265 7.72 30.32 -3.73
C GLY A 265 7.36 29.08 -2.92
N ALA A 266 6.41 28.27 -3.39
CA ALA A 266 6.10 26.98 -2.80
C ALA A 266 7.28 26.02 -2.90
N ALA A 267 7.94 25.95 -4.06
CA ALA A 267 9.10 25.08 -4.24
C ALA A 267 10.25 25.38 -3.26
N VAL A 268 10.52 26.66 -2.97
CA VAL A 268 11.58 27.06 -2.04
C VAL A 268 11.12 27.17 -0.58
N GLY A 269 9.87 26.86 -0.27
CA GLY A 269 9.30 26.95 1.07
C GLY A 269 9.21 28.39 1.59
N ALA A 270 8.70 29.29 0.76
CA ALA A 270 8.38 30.69 1.08
C ALA A 270 6.87 30.95 1.25
N THR A 271 5.97 30.07 0.79
CA THR A 271 4.50 30.26 0.81
C THR A 271 3.81 29.42 1.88
N ARG A 272 3.85 29.86 3.15
CA ARG A 272 3.34 29.08 4.28
C ARG A 272 1.84 28.80 4.19
N LEU A 273 1.02 29.81 3.89
CA LEU A 273 -0.42 29.67 3.80
C LEU A 273 -0.85 28.78 2.63
N SER A 274 -0.27 29.00 1.45
CA SER A 274 -0.58 28.19 0.27
C SER A 274 -0.27 26.71 0.49
N SER A 275 0.89 26.38 1.07
CA SER A 275 1.25 24.99 1.38
C SER A 275 0.39 24.37 2.49
N ALA A 276 -0.09 25.15 3.46
CA ALA A 276 -1.02 24.64 4.47
C ALA A 276 -2.40 24.28 3.91
N VAL A 277 -2.78 24.87 2.78
CA VAL A 277 -4.09 24.68 2.12
C VAL A 277 -4.01 23.63 1.01
N LEU A 278 -2.89 23.59 0.28
CA LEU A 278 -2.62 22.67 -0.81
C LEU A 278 -2.13 21.32 -0.28
N ASP A 279 -3.05 20.43 0.09
CA ASP A 279 -2.71 19.08 0.54
C ASP A 279 -2.98 18.05 -0.58
N LEU A 280 -1.92 17.45 -1.12
CA LEU A 280 -1.99 16.29 -2.03
C LEU A 280 -1.66 14.97 -1.32
N GLY A 281 -1.69 14.96 0.02
CA GLY A 281 -1.51 13.82 0.89
C GLY A 281 -2.80 13.04 1.16
N LEU A 282 -2.86 12.38 2.32
CA LEU A 282 -4.02 11.60 2.75
C LEU A 282 -5.05 12.52 3.42
N GLY A 283 -6.28 12.52 2.92
CA GLY A 283 -7.35 13.43 3.40
C GLY A 283 -7.88 13.09 4.79
N ASP A 284 -8.62 14.04 5.37
CA ASP A 284 -9.33 13.86 6.64
C ASP A 284 -10.61 13.03 6.46
N ARG A 285 -10.60 11.80 6.96
CA ARG A 285 -11.75 10.88 6.92
C ARG A 285 -13.03 11.44 7.57
N THR A 286 -12.93 12.41 8.47
CA THR A 286 -14.10 12.97 9.16
C THR A 286 -14.80 14.08 8.38
N ARG A 287 -14.15 14.62 7.34
CA ARG A 287 -14.65 15.74 6.54
C ARG A 287 -14.26 15.55 5.08
N VAL A 288 -15.09 14.80 4.36
CA VAL A 288 -14.80 14.35 3.00
C VAL A 288 -15.64 15.13 1.99
N TRP A 289 -15.08 15.47 0.84
CA TRP A 289 -15.83 16.05 -0.27
C TRP A 289 -16.63 14.99 -1.01
N SER A 290 -17.87 15.30 -1.36
CA SER A 290 -18.73 14.49 -2.21
C SER A 290 -19.07 15.25 -3.48
N SER A 291 -19.14 14.53 -4.59
CA SER A 291 -19.65 15.04 -5.87
C SER A 291 -21.05 14.53 -6.20
N PHE A 292 -21.61 13.69 -5.32
CA PHE A 292 -22.93 13.12 -5.46
C PHE A 292 -23.99 14.23 -5.51
N GLY A 293 -24.96 14.09 -6.42
CA GLY A 293 -25.96 15.14 -6.69
C GLY A 293 -25.52 16.23 -7.68
N GLY A 294 -24.31 16.15 -8.24
CA GLY A 294 -23.84 17.01 -9.35
C GLY A 294 -23.11 18.29 -8.91
N THR A 295 -23.15 18.62 -7.62
CA THR A 295 -22.40 19.74 -7.04
C THR A 295 -21.49 19.29 -5.92
N TRP A 296 -20.28 19.86 -5.88
CA TRP A 296 -19.35 19.61 -4.79
C TRP A 296 -19.87 20.15 -3.47
N HIS A 297 -19.91 19.30 -2.47
CA HIS A 297 -20.24 19.69 -1.10
C HIS A 297 -19.46 18.86 -0.10
N ARG A 298 -19.27 19.40 1.10
CA ARG A 298 -18.45 18.76 2.14
C ARG A 298 -19.33 18.01 3.11
N VAL A 299 -19.06 16.74 3.30
CA VAL A 299 -19.82 15.84 4.18
C VAL A 299 -19.01 15.51 5.42
N ARG A 300 -19.59 15.76 6.59
CA ARG A 300 -19.01 15.38 7.88
C ARG A 300 -19.37 13.94 8.22
N VAL A 301 -18.36 13.08 8.34
CA VAL A 301 -18.53 11.67 8.66
C VAL A 301 -18.33 11.43 10.16
N ARG A 302 -19.36 10.91 10.82
CA ARG A 302 -19.26 10.43 12.21
C ARG A 302 -18.92 8.95 12.25
N TYR A 303 -17.91 8.59 13.04
CA TYR A 303 -17.50 7.20 13.29
C TYR A 303 -17.83 6.80 14.74
N PRO A 304 -18.93 6.06 14.98
CA PRO A 304 -19.30 5.66 16.33
C PRO A 304 -18.31 4.67 16.95
N ARG A 305 -17.69 5.03 18.08
CA ARG A 305 -16.73 4.16 18.79
C ARG A 305 -17.33 3.44 20.00
N PHE A 306 -18.23 4.11 20.73
CA PHE A 306 -18.72 3.64 22.04
C PHE A 306 -20.14 3.08 22.02
N LEU A 307 -20.70 2.80 20.83
CA LEU A 307 -22.03 2.21 20.72
C LEU A 307 -21.91 0.67 20.77
N PRO A 308 -22.36 -0.02 21.84
CA PRO A 308 -22.20 -1.47 21.99
C PRO A 308 -22.91 -2.28 20.90
N ARG A 309 -23.94 -1.69 20.28
CA ARG A 309 -24.72 -2.26 19.16
C ARG A 309 -24.06 -2.10 17.79
N TYR A 310 -23.12 -1.18 17.66
CA TYR A 310 -22.58 -0.76 16.36
C TYR A 310 -21.89 -1.94 15.65
N GLY A 311 -22.37 -2.25 14.45
CA GLY A 311 -21.87 -3.34 13.62
C GLY A 311 -22.16 -4.75 14.13
N ARG A 312 -22.95 -4.93 15.19
CA ARG A 312 -23.35 -6.26 15.69
C ARG A 312 -24.42 -6.86 14.79
N THR A 313 -24.45 -8.19 14.71
CA THR A 313 -25.55 -8.92 14.06
C THR A 313 -26.77 -8.91 14.98
N VAL A 314 -27.98 -8.81 14.40
CA VAL A 314 -29.22 -8.80 15.18
C VAL A 314 -29.37 -10.07 16.03
N PRO A 315 -29.14 -11.30 15.53
CA PRO A 315 -29.23 -12.50 16.36
C PRO A 315 -28.33 -12.46 17.61
N ALA A 316 -27.12 -11.90 17.51
CA ALA A 316 -26.22 -11.77 18.65
C ALA A 316 -26.73 -10.75 19.69
N LEU A 317 -27.43 -9.70 19.25
CA LEU A 317 -28.07 -8.74 20.15
C LEU A 317 -29.32 -9.31 20.81
N LEU A 318 -30.15 -10.05 20.06
CA LEU A 318 -31.34 -10.72 20.59
C LEU A 318 -30.95 -11.78 21.64
N LEU A 319 -29.91 -12.58 21.39
CA LEU A 319 -29.40 -13.54 22.37
C LEU A 319 -28.94 -12.84 23.67
N ARG A 320 -28.19 -11.75 23.55
CA ARG A 320 -27.76 -10.94 24.72
C ARG A 320 -28.95 -10.33 25.45
N ALA A 321 -29.97 -9.88 24.73
CA ALA A 321 -31.20 -9.35 25.31
C ALA A 321 -31.93 -10.43 26.12
N VAL A 322 -32.11 -11.63 25.54
CA VAL A 322 -32.74 -12.77 26.22
C VAL A 322 -31.97 -13.16 27.48
N ILE A 323 -30.64 -13.27 27.40
CA ILE A 323 -29.81 -13.56 28.58
C ILE A 323 -29.96 -12.48 29.65
N SER A 324 -29.93 -11.19 29.27
CA SER A 324 -30.08 -10.08 30.23
C SER A 324 -31.46 -10.10 30.90
N ILE A 325 -32.51 -10.39 30.13
CA ILE A 325 -33.87 -10.53 30.68
C ILE A 325 -33.95 -11.73 31.63
N ALA A 326 -33.40 -12.88 31.26
CA ALA A 326 -33.43 -14.09 32.07
C ALA A 326 -32.66 -13.89 33.40
N VAL A 327 -31.48 -13.28 33.35
CA VAL A 327 -30.67 -12.97 34.55
C VAL A 327 -31.37 -11.93 35.41
N GLY A 328 -31.92 -10.86 34.82
CA GLY A 328 -32.67 -9.84 35.55
C GLY A 328 -33.90 -10.43 36.25
N ALA A 329 -34.68 -11.26 35.54
CA ALA A 329 -35.85 -11.94 36.11
C ALA A 329 -35.45 -12.91 37.24
N PHE A 330 -34.34 -13.64 37.07
CA PHE A 330 -33.83 -14.54 38.10
C PHE A 330 -33.39 -13.78 39.36
N LEU A 331 -32.60 -12.70 39.21
CA LEU A 331 -32.17 -11.87 40.34
C LEU A 331 -33.36 -11.25 41.08
N LEU A 332 -34.36 -10.76 40.36
CA LEU A 332 -35.58 -10.21 40.95
C LEU A 332 -36.39 -11.29 41.68
N LYS A 333 -36.42 -12.53 41.19
CA LYS A 333 -37.06 -13.65 41.88
C LYS A 333 -36.33 -14.02 43.18
N VAL A 334 -35.00 -13.97 43.20
CA VAL A 334 -34.18 -14.31 44.38
C VAL A 334 -34.25 -13.23 45.46
N VAL A 335 -34.21 -11.96 45.05
CA VAL A 335 -33.99 -10.82 45.97
C VAL A 335 -35.24 -9.95 46.15
N GLY A 336 -36.18 -9.98 45.18
CA GLY A 336 -37.32 -9.07 45.12
C GLY A 336 -38.33 -9.18 46.27
N GLY A 337 -38.41 -10.34 46.94
CA GLY A 337 -39.23 -10.51 48.14
C GLY A 337 -38.62 -9.90 49.41
N ALA A 338 -37.35 -9.50 49.37
CA ALA A 338 -36.58 -8.94 50.48
C ALA A 338 -36.25 -7.45 50.30
N VAL A 339 -36.77 -6.81 49.25
CA VAL A 339 -36.57 -5.38 48.98
C VAL A 339 -37.43 -4.56 49.94
N ASP A 340 -36.79 -3.70 50.73
CA ASP A 340 -37.44 -2.78 51.64
C ASP A 340 -37.02 -1.34 51.30
N LEU A 341 -37.92 -0.60 50.63
CA LEU A 341 -37.66 0.76 50.16
C LEU A 341 -37.54 1.79 51.31
N ALA A 342 -37.88 1.40 52.54
CA ALA A 342 -37.79 2.24 53.73
C ALA A 342 -37.22 1.42 54.92
N PRO A 343 -35.92 1.10 54.91
CA PRO A 343 -35.31 0.27 55.95
C PRO A 343 -35.49 0.92 57.31
N SER A 344 -36.36 0.34 58.13
CA SER A 344 -36.67 0.82 59.49
C SER A 344 -35.69 0.29 60.55
N THR A 345 -34.70 -0.49 60.13
CA THR A 345 -33.72 -1.14 61.01
C THR A 345 -32.62 -0.19 61.49
N THR A 346 -32.34 -0.30 62.79
CA THR A 346 -31.26 0.42 63.49
C THR A 346 -29.94 -0.36 63.53
N ASP A 347 -29.92 -1.62 63.07
CA ASP A 347 -28.71 -2.47 63.06
C ASP A 347 -27.79 -2.10 61.87
N PRO A 348 -26.49 -1.77 62.12
CA PRO A 348 -25.55 -1.46 61.06
C PRO A 348 -25.37 -2.58 60.02
N VAL A 349 -25.42 -3.85 60.43
CA VAL A 349 -25.19 -5.01 59.56
C VAL A 349 -26.39 -5.23 58.63
N GLU A 350 -27.61 -5.15 59.18
CA GLU A 350 -28.83 -5.26 58.39
C GLU A 350 -28.96 -4.13 57.38
N ARG A 351 -28.54 -2.90 57.74
CA ARG A 351 -28.55 -1.76 56.81
C ARG A 351 -27.60 -1.97 55.62
N VAL A 352 -26.42 -2.55 55.84
CA VAL A 352 -25.48 -2.88 54.75
C VAL A 352 -26.05 -3.98 53.86
N LEU A 353 -26.65 -5.02 54.45
CA LEU A 353 -27.29 -6.10 53.69
C LEU A 353 -28.48 -5.60 52.86
N ALA A 354 -29.34 -4.75 53.43
CA ALA A 354 -30.45 -4.12 52.72
C ALA A 354 -29.96 -3.29 51.52
N PHE A 355 -28.91 -2.48 51.70
CA PHE A 355 -28.33 -1.70 50.60
C PHE A 355 -27.78 -2.58 49.47
N VAL A 356 -27.18 -3.73 49.79
CA VAL A 356 -26.70 -4.70 48.79
C VAL A 356 -27.88 -5.35 48.05
N VAL A 357 -28.92 -5.76 48.78
CA VAL A 357 -30.17 -6.34 48.25
C VAL A 357 -30.86 -5.35 47.29
N ASP A 358 -31.01 -4.09 47.70
CA ASP A 358 -31.58 -3.01 46.88
C ASP A 358 -30.73 -2.73 45.64
N GLY A 359 -29.39 -2.74 45.79
CA GLY A 359 -28.46 -2.62 44.68
C GLY A 359 -28.60 -3.73 43.64
N ILE A 360 -28.78 -4.98 44.10
CA ILE A 360 -29.02 -6.14 43.21
C ILE A 360 -30.39 -6.02 42.52
N ALA A 361 -31.43 -5.61 43.24
CA ALA A 361 -32.76 -5.38 42.68
C ALA A 361 -32.77 -4.27 41.62
N ALA A 362 -32.06 -3.16 41.86
CA ALA A 362 -31.88 -2.08 40.90
C ALA A 362 -31.13 -2.55 39.65
N LEU A 363 -30.06 -3.33 39.81
CA LEU A 363 -29.32 -3.94 38.69
C LEU A 363 -30.22 -4.89 37.89
N ALA A 364 -31.01 -5.72 38.56
CA ALA A 364 -31.96 -6.64 37.94
C ALA A 364 -32.98 -5.89 37.07
N LEU A 365 -33.55 -4.79 37.58
CA LEU A 365 -34.48 -3.95 36.84
C LEU A 365 -33.80 -3.28 35.63
N LEU A 366 -32.58 -2.78 35.79
CA LEU A 366 -31.79 -2.21 34.69
C LEU A 366 -31.52 -3.24 33.58
N LEU A 367 -31.22 -4.50 33.95
CA LEU A 367 -31.03 -5.59 32.99
C LEU A 367 -32.32 -5.93 32.24
N LEU A 368 -33.47 -5.96 32.93
CA LEU A 368 -34.78 -6.18 32.30
C LEU A 368 -35.12 -5.05 31.32
N ILE A 369 -34.97 -3.79 31.73
CA ILE A 369 -35.25 -2.62 30.88
C ILE A 369 -34.30 -2.59 29.67
N SER A 370 -33.00 -2.76 29.89
CA SER A 370 -31.99 -2.77 28.83
C SER A 370 -32.17 -3.93 27.86
N GLY A 371 -32.46 -5.12 28.39
CA GLY A 371 -32.76 -6.32 27.60
C GLY A 371 -34.04 -6.17 26.79
N GLY A 372 -35.14 -5.73 27.41
CA GLY A 372 -36.41 -5.47 26.73
C GLY A 372 -36.29 -4.41 25.63
N TYR A 373 -35.60 -3.29 25.91
CA TYR A 373 -35.30 -2.26 24.91
C TYR A 373 -34.50 -2.83 23.73
N THR A 374 -33.45 -3.62 24.00
CA THR A 374 -32.60 -4.24 22.98
C THR A 374 -33.40 -5.23 22.13
N LEU A 375 -34.30 -6.01 22.75
CA LEU A 375 -35.17 -6.97 22.08
C LEU A 375 -36.13 -6.25 21.11
N VAL A 376 -36.89 -5.27 21.62
CA VAL A 376 -37.85 -4.49 20.82
C VAL A 376 -37.15 -3.77 19.67
N ARG A 377 -36.04 -3.08 19.95
CA ARG A 377 -35.29 -2.37 18.91
C ARG A 377 -34.61 -3.31 17.91
N GLY A 378 -34.13 -4.47 18.35
CA GLY A 378 -33.55 -5.48 17.47
C GLY A 378 -34.58 -6.06 16.50
N LEU A 379 -35.78 -6.37 16.98
CA LEU A 379 -36.90 -6.81 16.13
C LEU A 379 -37.35 -5.71 15.17
N ALA A 380 -37.46 -4.46 15.64
CA ALA A 380 -37.78 -3.33 14.78
C ALA A 380 -36.71 -3.10 13.70
N ASP A 381 -35.42 -3.29 14.00
CA ASP A 381 -34.32 -3.17 13.02
C ASP A 381 -34.41 -4.25 11.93
N LEU A 382 -34.98 -5.43 12.23
CA LEU A 382 -35.26 -6.49 11.24
C LEU A 382 -36.41 -6.13 10.28
N ALA A 383 -37.39 -5.37 10.74
CA ALA A 383 -38.47 -4.88 9.88
C ALA A 383 -38.08 -3.62 9.09
N ALA A 384 -37.22 -2.77 9.67
CA ALA A 384 -36.89 -1.45 9.13
C ALA A 384 -35.62 -1.44 8.25
N GLU A 385 -35.45 -2.44 7.38
CA GLU A 385 -34.35 -2.41 6.40
C GLU A 385 -34.52 -1.22 5.45
N ARG A 386 -33.44 -0.50 5.19
CA ARG A 386 -33.44 0.64 4.26
C ARG A 386 -32.44 0.42 3.15
N THR A 387 -32.84 0.78 1.94
CA THR A 387 -31.93 0.87 0.80
C THR A 387 -31.45 2.31 0.69
N ILE A 388 -30.15 2.50 0.56
CA ILE A 388 -29.51 3.80 0.38
C ILE A 388 -28.64 3.71 -0.88
N THR A 389 -28.75 4.69 -1.75
CA THR A 389 -27.90 4.82 -2.94
C THR A 389 -27.09 6.09 -2.80
N GLY A 390 -25.78 6.02 -3.01
CA GLY A 390 -24.89 7.14 -2.74
C GLY A 390 -23.43 6.92 -3.14
N GLU A 391 -22.62 7.98 -3.04
CA GLU A 391 -21.17 7.92 -3.27
C GLU A 391 -20.45 7.38 -2.03
N VAL A 392 -19.51 6.44 -2.22
CA VAL A 392 -18.61 5.98 -1.16
C VAL A 392 -17.59 7.07 -0.86
N LEU A 393 -17.73 7.70 0.30
CA LEU A 393 -16.82 8.74 0.76
C LEU A 393 -15.52 8.17 1.33
N TRP A 394 -15.61 7.06 2.08
CA TRP A 394 -14.46 6.49 2.78
C TRP A 394 -14.66 5.02 3.13
N LEU A 395 -13.66 4.19 2.86
CA LEU A 395 -13.61 2.78 3.21
C LEU A 395 -12.33 2.49 4.03
N GLU A 396 -12.48 2.02 5.27
CA GLU A 396 -11.32 1.74 6.16
C GLU A 396 -11.53 0.47 6.99
N VAL A 397 -10.46 -0.29 7.24
CA VAL A 397 -10.50 -1.45 8.14
C VAL A 397 -10.83 -0.98 9.57
N TRP A 398 -11.90 -1.52 10.16
CA TRP A 398 -12.30 -1.23 11.55
C TRP A 398 -11.81 -2.29 12.53
N ARG A 399 -12.08 -3.57 12.22
CA ARG A 399 -11.69 -4.69 13.07
C ARG A 399 -10.99 -5.73 12.23
N SER A 400 -9.82 -6.13 12.71
CA SER A 400 -9.08 -7.29 12.22
C SER A 400 -9.06 -8.36 13.31
N THR A 401 -9.19 -9.63 12.91
CA THR A 401 -8.98 -10.74 13.83
C THR A 401 -7.52 -11.17 13.72
N ALA A 402 -6.80 -11.06 14.83
CA ALA A 402 -5.48 -11.66 14.97
C ALA A 402 -5.65 -13.19 14.99
N ARG A 403 -4.96 -13.88 14.08
CA ARG A 403 -4.89 -15.35 14.12
C ARG A 403 -3.73 -15.75 15.02
N ARG A 404 -3.92 -16.78 15.85
CA ARG A 404 -2.82 -17.41 16.59
C ARG A 404 -1.83 -17.99 15.56
N ASP A 405 -0.52 -17.80 15.82
CA ASP A 405 0.65 -18.12 14.99
C ASP A 405 0.81 -17.37 13.67
N ASN A 406 1.90 -16.57 13.61
CA ASN A 406 2.68 -16.05 12.46
C ASN A 406 1.99 -15.71 11.12
N GLN A 407 0.66 -15.55 11.10
CA GLN A 407 -0.12 -15.19 9.92
C GLN A 407 -0.61 -13.73 10.01
N PRO A 408 -0.67 -13.02 8.87
CA PRO A 408 -1.15 -11.64 8.86
C PRO A 408 -2.62 -11.56 9.31
N SER A 409 -2.92 -10.52 10.08
CA SER A 409 -4.27 -10.26 10.61
C SER A 409 -5.26 -10.10 9.47
N ARG A 410 -6.42 -10.79 9.53
CA ARG A 410 -7.46 -10.68 8.50
C ARG A 410 -8.49 -9.60 8.88
N PRO A 411 -8.79 -8.63 8.00
CA PRO A 411 -9.84 -7.67 8.25
C PRO A 411 -11.21 -8.36 8.21
N VAL A 412 -12.05 -8.09 9.21
CA VAL A 412 -13.39 -8.69 9.36
C VAL A 412 -14.49 -7.65 9.12
N LEU A 413 -14.28 -6.43 9.60
CA LEU A 413 -15.24 -5.34 9.47
C LEU A 413 -14.54 -4.07 8.99
N HIS A 414 -15.20 -3.34 8.11
CA HIS A 414 -14.79 -2.07 7.57
C HIS A 414 -15.79 -0.98 7.95
N HIS A 415 -15.32 0.25 8.07
CA HIS A 415 -16.15 1.44 8.04
C HIS A 415 -16.44 1.78 6.58
N LEU A 416 -17.72 1.98 6.27
CA LEU A 416 -18.19 2.46 4.98
C LEU A 416 -18.96 3.76 5.20
N ALA A 417 -18.38 4.88 4.77
CA ALA A 417 -19.08 6.16 4.73
C ALA A 417 -19.71 6.34 3.34
N VAL A 418 -21.02 6.58 3.31
CA VAL A 418 -21.78 6.81 2.07
C VAL A 418 -22.49 8.15 2.19
N ASP A 419 -22.40 8.95 1.13
CA ASP A 419 -23.22 10.14 0.94
C ASP A 419 -24.40 9.84 0.03
N ASP A 420 -25.61 9.99 0.57
CA ASP A 420 -26.87 9.78 -0.15
C ASP A 420 -27.44 11.08 -0.74
N GLY A 421 -26.72 12.20 -0.63
CA GLY A 421 -27.10 13.51 -1.15
C GLY A 421 -28.19 14.22 -0.35
N THR A 422 -28.61 13.67 0.80
CA THR A 422 -29.69 14.26 1.60
C THR A 422 -29.22 15.35 2.58
N GLY A 423 -27.92 15.45 2.86
CA GLY A 423 -27.38 16.48 3.75
C GLY A 423 -25.86 16.48 3.89
N ASP A 424 -25.34 17.43 4.68
CA ASP A 424 -23.90 17.67 4.91
C ASP A 424 -23.27 16.74 5.96
N ARG A 425 -24.02 15.73 6.45
CA ARG A 425 -23.60 14.87 7.55
C ARG A 425 -24.03 13.42 7.30
N THR A 426 -23.08 12.51 7.46
CA THR A 426 -23.34 11.08 7.43
C THR A 426 -22.71 10.36 8.63
N THR A 427 -23.20 9.16 8.91
CA THR A 427 -22.62 8.28 9.93
C THR A 427 -22.12 7.04 9.24
N ALA A 428 -20.87 6.65 9.50
CA ALA A 428 -20.28 5.47 8.91
C ALA A 428 -21.11 4.22 9.23
N TRP A 429 -21.24 3.35 8.24
CA TRP A 429 -21.83 2.03 8.32
C TRP A 429 -20.74 0.98 8.55
N VAL A 430 -21.13 -0.17 9.08
CA VAL A 430 -20.24 -1.31 9.24
C VAL A 430 -20.45 -2.28 8.10
N LEU A 431 -19.41 -2.43 7.29
CA LEU A 431 -19.37 -3.31 6.13
C LEU A 431 -18.58 -4.59 6.46
N PRO A 432 -19.20 -5.78 6.35
CA PRO A 432 -18.49 -7.05 6.39
C PRO A 432 -17.40 -7.16 5.30
N SER A 433 -16.24 -7.72 5.65
CA SER A 433 -15.07 -7.77 4.74
C SER A 433 -15.31 -8.47 3.41
N GLN A 434 -16.29 -9.39 3.34
CA GLN A 434 -16.66 -10.08 2.11
C GLN A 434 -17.14 -9.15 0.97
N TRP A 435 -17.58 -7.93 1.29
CA TRP A 435 -18.01 -6.92 0.31
C TRP A 435 -17.04 -5.74 0.20
N ALA A 436 -15.99 -5.71 1.03
CA ALA A 436 -15.04 -4.61 1.03
C ALA A 436 -14.15 -4.58 -0.22
N THR A 437 -13.99 -5.73 -0.89
CA THR A 437 -13.26 -5.83 -2.17
C THR A 437 -14.04 -5.31 -3.36
N ASP A 438 -15.37 -5.23 -3.23
CA ASP A 438 -16.25 -5.00 -4.38
C ASP A 438 -16.40 -3.52 -4.70
N CYS A 439 -16.18 -2.64 -3.72
CA CYS A 439 -16.29 -1.18 -3.84
C CYS A 439 -15.00 -0.46 -3.47
N ARG A 440 -14.81 0.73 -4.05
CA ARG A 440 -13.69 1.65 -3.74
C ARG A 440 -14.21 3.04 -3.41
N ASP A 441 -13.35 3.87 -2.83
CA ASP A 441 -13.66 5.27 -2.56
C ASP A 441 -14.00 6.02 -3.86
N GLY A 442 -15.13 6.72 -3.85
CA GLY A 442 -15.71 7.43 -4.99
C GLY A 442 -16.68 6.62 -5.84
N ASP A 443 -16.79 5.30 -5.63
CA ASP A 443 -17.80 4.48 -6.33
C ASP A 443 -19.21 4.88 -5.87
N THR A 444 -20.17 4.86 -6.79
CA THR A 444 -21.59 4.97 -6.45
C THR A 444 -22.13 3.58 -6.15
N VAL A 445 -22.65 3.39 -4.94
CA VAL A 445 -23.14 2.10 -4.44
C VAL A 445 -24.59 2.19 -4.03
N THR A 446 -25.30 1.08 -4.19
CA THR A 446 -26.59 0.84 -3.54
C THR A 446 -26.38 -0.17 -2.44
N VAL A 447 -26.65 0.23 -1.21
CA VAL A 447 -26.48 -0.60 -0.01
C VAL A 447 -27.82 -0.81 0.67
N ARG A 448 -28.05 -2.05 1.15
CA ARG A 448 -29.08 -2.29 2.16
C ARG A 448 -28.47 -2.25 3.53
N VAL A 449 -29.14 -1.54 4.43
CA VAL A 449 -28.63 -1.25 5.76
C VAL A 449 -29.68 -1.45 6.83
N ARG A 450 -29.18 -1.74 8.02
CA ARG A 450 -29.94 -1.83 9.27
C ARG A 450 -29.67 -0.56 10.09
N PRO A 451 -30.61 0.40 10.16
CA PRO A 451 -30.33 1.73 10.72
C PRO A 451 -29.90 1.72 12.19
N TRP A 452 -30.44 0.83 13.01
CA TRP A 452 -30.17 0.83 14.46
C TRP A 452 -28.81 0.22 14.78
N THR A 453 -28.48 -0.93 14.17
CA THR A 453 -27.17 -1.58 14.29
C THR A 453 -26.09 -0.95 13.43
N ARG A 454 -26.47 -0.13 12.44
CA ARG A 454 -25.59 0.48 11.43
C ARG A 454 -24.81 -0.56 10.62
N ARG A 455 -25.40 -1.72 10.37
CA ARG A 455 -24.75 -2.82 9.63
C ARG A 455 -25.25 -2.88 8.20
N VAL A 456 -24.34 -3.06 7.24
CA VAL A 456 -24.65 -3.34 5.84
C VAL A 456 -25.02 -4.81 5.68
N THR A 457 -26.12 -5.08 4.98
CA THR A 457 -26.65 -6.43 4.71
C THR A 457 -26.47 -6.86 3.26
N SER A 458 -26.42 -5.90 2.34
CA SER A 458 -26.05 -6.13 0.94
C SER A 458 -25.40 -4.89 0.35
N LEU A 459 -24.54 -5.08 -0.64
CA LEU A 459 -23.88 -4.01 -1.38
C LEU A 459 -23.88 -4.37 -2.86
N SER A 460 -24.22 -3.40 -3.71
CA SER A 460 -24.01 -3.46 -5.15
C SER A 460 -23.40 -2.16 -5.65
N VAL A 461 -22.41 -2.26 -6.55
CA VAL A 461 -21.81 -1.09 -7.21
C VAL A 461 -22.66 -0.73 -8.42
N VAL A 462 -23.15 0.51 -8.45
CA VAL A 462 -23.98 1.05 -9.53
C VAL A 462 -23.14 1.84 -10.52
N GLY A 463 -22.08 2.50 -10.04
CA GLY A 463 -21.18 3.29 -10.87
C GLY A 463 -19.77 3.30 -10.30
N GLN A 464 -18.77 3.20 -11.17
CA GLN A 464 -17.37 3.31 -10.76
C GLN A 464 -16.99 4.78 -10.60
N GLY A 465 -16.29 5.07 -9.49
CA GLY A 465 -15.79 6.37 -9.14
C GLY A 465 -14.69 6.85 -10.09
N ARG A 466 -14.57 8.18 -10.22
CA ARG A 466 -13.57 8.78 -11.11
C ARG A 466 -12.14 8.55 -10.64
N SER A 467 -11.93 8.55 -9.32
CA SER A 467 -10.69 8.15 -8.62
C SER A 467 -10.20 6.76 -9.04
N ARG A 468 -11.13 5.82 -9.28
CA ARG A 468 -10.83 4.44 -9.69
C ARG A 468 -10.31 4.38 -11.12
N ARG A 469 -10.91 5.14 -12.06
CA ARG A 469 -10.47 5.19 -13.46
C ARG A 469 -9.03 5.69 -13.60
N LEU A 470 -8.61 6.63 -12.75
CA LEU A 470 -7.22 7.10 -12.68
C LEU A 470 -6.21 6.01 -12.28
N THR A 471 -6.67 4.96 -11.59
CA THR A 471 -5.82 3.87 -11.10
C THR A 471 -5.78 2.70 -12.09
N GLU A 472 -6.86 2.50 -12.84
CA GLU A 472 -7.02 1.36 -13.76
C GLU A 472 -6.40 1.58 -15.15
N SER A 473 -5.89 2.78 -15.50
CA SER A 473 -5.03 2.94 -16.68
C SER A 473 -3.76 2.11 -16.50
N PRO A 474 -3.62 0.94 -17.15
CA PRO A 474 -2.43 0.13 -17.09
C PRO A 474 -1.50 0.68 -18.17
N VAL A 475 -0.95 1.87 -17.94
CA VAL A 475 0.34 2.14 -18.57
C VAL A 475 1.29 1.20 -17.85
N ALA A 476 1.88 0.29 -18.62
CA ALA A 476 2.85 -0.69 -18.18
C ALA A 476 3.82 -0.08 -17.17
N ASP A 477 4.33 -0.92 -16.27
CA ASP A 477 5.23 -0.55 -15.20
C ASP A 477 6.54 0.04 -15.74
N ASP A 478 6.53 1.30 -16.21
CA ASP A 478 7.67 2.12 -16.67
C ASP A 478 8.73 2.30 -15.56
N THR A 479 8.43 1.81 -14.36
CA THR A 479 9.38 1.80 -13.25
C THR A 479 10.53 0.82 -13.46
N ASP A 480 10.38 -0.21 -14.30
CA ASP A 480 11.49 -1.08 -14.69
C ASP A 480 12.31 -0.51 -15.86
N ASP A 481 11.68 0.18 -16.83
CA ASP A 481 12.41 0.82 -17.94
C ASP A 481 13.22 2.06 -17.50
N LEU A 482 12.76 2.83 -16.51
CA LEU A 482 13.53 3.95 -15.95
C LEU A 482 14.69 3.51 -15.04
N ARG A 483 14.76 2.24 -14.65
CA ARG A 483 15.95 1.67 -13.98
C ARG A 483 17.01 1.23 -14.99
N ALA A 484 16.63 0.96 -16.24
CA ALA A 484 17.50 0.45 -17.30
C ALA A 484 18.20 1.55 -18.11
N THR A 485 17.71 2.80 -18.13
CA THR A 485 18.23 3.90 -18.96
C THR A 485 19.54 4.55 -18.45
N GLY A 486 20.42 3.77 -17.82
CA GLY A 486 21.72 4.20 -17.32
C GLY A 486 22.91 3.38 -17.81
N ARG A 487 22.74 2.54 -18.83
CA ARG A 487 23.85 1.85 -19.50
C ARG A 487 23.67 1.93 -21.01
N GLY A 488 24.43 2.82 -21.64
CA GLY A 488 24.87 2.59 -23.01
C GLY A 488 25.73 1.33 -23.01
N GLY A 489 25.35 0.38 -23.85
CA GLY A 489 25.90 -0.97 -23.91
C GLY A 489 24.83 -1.85 -24.50
N GLU A 490 24.87 -1.98 -25.82
CA GLU A 490 24.04 -2.87 -26.64
C GLU A 490 23.72 -4.16 -25.88
N THR A 491 22.46 -4.29 -25.48
CA THR A 491 21.90 -5.57 -25.09
C THR A 491 20.68 -5.72 -25.97
N GLU A 492 20.85 -6.50 -27.04
CA GLU A 492 19.74 -7.01 -27.84
C GLU A 492 18.63 -7.51 -26.92
N LEU A 493 17.41 -7.12 -27.28
CA LEU A 493 16.18 -7.48 -26.57
C LEU A 493 16.13 -9.00 -26.34
N ALA A 494 16.18 -9.42 -25.08
CA ALA A 494 15.66 -10.72 -24.68
C ALA A 494 14.15 -10.71 -24.93
N GLY A 495 13.68 -11.59 -25.83
CA GLY A 495 12.29 -11.72 -26.24
C GLY A 495 11.31 -12.08 -25.10
N PRO A 496 10.00 -12.16 -25.40
CA PRO A 496 8.93 -12.25 -24.40
C PRO A 496 9.10 -13.49 -23.52
N ALA A 497 9.56 -13.29 -22.28
CA ALA A 497 9.54 -14.35 -21.26
C ALA A 497 8.08 -14.78 -21.02
N ALA A 498 7.80 -16.08 -21.22
CA ALA A 498 6.46 -16.62 -21.09
C ALA A 498 5.91 -16.36 -19.68
N ARG A 499 4.75 -15.70 -19.58
CA ARG A 499 4.10 -15.44 -18.28
C ARG A 499 3.69 -16.77 -17.63
N PRO A 500 4.17 -17.11 -16.42
CA PRO A 500 3.97 -18.43 -15.82
C PRO A 500 2.50 -18.81 -15.61
N ALA A 501 1.62 -17.84 -15.38
CA ALA A 501 0.18 -18.08 -15.22
C ALA A 501 -0.54 -18.45 -16.53
N GLY A 502 0.06 -18.17 -17.69
CA GLY A 502 -0.49 -18.49 -19.02
C GLY A 502 0.07 -19.78 -19.63
N LEU A 503 1.01 -20.46 -18.96
CA LEU A 503 1.64 -21.67 -19.49
C LEU A 503 0.71 -22.89 -19.45
N PHE A 504 -0.23 -22.93 -18.51
CA PHE A 504 -1.17 -24.04 -18.31
C PHE A 504 -2.56 -23.53 -18.00
N THR A 505 -3.59 -24.25 -18.46
CA THR A 505 -4.98 -23.99 -18.06
C THR A 505 -5.35 -24.81 -16.82
N SER A 506 -6.39 -24.39 -16.08
CA SER A 506 -6.90 -25.18 -14.95
C SER A 506 -7.46 -26.54 -15.39
N GLU A 507 -7.97 -26.65 -16.62
CA GLU A 507 -8.46 -27.91 -17.17
C GLU A 507 -7.31 -28.89 -17.43
N GLU A 508 -6.20 -28.42 -18.03
CA GLU A 508 -4.99 -29.21 -18.29
C GLU A 508 -4.36 -29.73 -16.99
N VAL A 509 -4.20 -28.84 -16.00
CA VAL A 509 -3.64 -29.22 -14.70
C VAL A 509 -4.60 -30.18 -13.98
N GLY A 510 -5.91 -29.97 -14.10
CA GLY A 510 -6.89 -30.85 -13.48
C GLY A 510 -6.91 -32.24 -14.10
N GLN A 511 -6.78 -32.33 -15.43
CA GLN A 511 -6.69 -33.58 -16.17
C GLN A 511 -5.41 -34.35 -15.85
N ALA A 512 -4.27 -33.66 -15.80
CA ALA A 512 -2.98 -34.29 -15.51
C ALA A 512 -2.88 -34.79 -14.05
N LEU A 513 -3.49 -34.08 -13.10
CA LEU A 513 -3.44 -34.46 -11.69
C LEU A 513 -4.61 -35.35 -11.24
N GLY A 514 -5.65 -35.52 -12.08
CA GLY A 514 -6.87 -36.25 -11.75
C GLY A 514 -7.65 -35.63 -10.59
N LEU A 515 -7.63 -34.29 -10.49
CA LEU A 515 -8.26 -33.50 -9.41
C LEU A 515 -8.79 -32.18 -9.98
N PRO A 516 -9.95 -31.67 -9.53
CA PRO A 516 -10.39 -30.33 -9.92
C PRO A 516 -9.48 -29.26 -9.30
N VAL A 517 -9.02 -28.31 -10.10
CA VAL A 517 -8.12 -27.21 -9.69
C VAL A 517 -8.68 -25.84 -10.10
N ARG A 518 -8.34 -24.81 -9.34
CA ARG A 518 -8.70 -23.41 -9.64
C ARG A 518 -7.70 -22.79 -10.61
N ALA A 519 -8.09 -21.66 -11.22
CA ALA A 519 -7.21 -20.86 -12.07
C ALA A 519 -5.90 -20.49 -11.34
N ALA A 520 -4.82 -20.36 -12.13
CA ALA A 520 -3.49 -20.05 -11.62
C ALA A 520 -3.48 -18.72 -10.85
N GLU A 521 -2.95 -18.74 -9.63
CA GLU A 521 -2.66 -17.53 -8.86
C GLU A 521 -1.19 -17.17 -9.06
N GLY A 522 -0.90 -15.90 -9.36
CA GLY A 522 0.46 -15.39 -9.40
C GLY A 522 1.12 -15.49 -8.02
N LEU A 523 2.36 -15.95 -7.98
CA LEU A 523 3.14 -16.11 -6.77
C LEU A 523 4.33 -15.14 -6.80
N GLU A 524 4.35 -14.19 -5.87
CA GLU A 524 5.50 -13.32 -5.64
C GLU A 524 6.63 -14.15 -5.02
N LEU A 525 7.70 -14.37 -5.78
CA LEU A 525 8.89 -15.09 -5.33
C LEU A 525 10.06 -14.09 -5.21
N PRO A 526 10.98 -14.29 -4.25
CA PRO A 526 12.14 -13.43 -4.10
C PRO A 526 13.11 -13.55 -5.28
N GLY A 527 13.70 -12.43 -5.70
CA GLY A 527 14.70 -12.39 -6.78
C GLY A 527 14.07 -12.29 -8.18
N PRO A 528 14.76 -12.72 -9.25
CA PRO A 528 14.26 -12.69 -10.63
C PRO A 528 13.27 -13.83 -10.95
N LEU A 529 12.70 -14.47 -9.93
CA LEU A 529 11.81 -15.62 -10.06
C LEU A 529 10.37 -15.12 -10.25
N THR A 530 9.71 -15.56 -11.32
CA THR A 530 8.27 -15.32 -11.46
C THR A 530 7.54 -16.65 -11.27
N GLY A 531 6.58 -16.68 -10.35
CA GLY A 531 5.88 -17.90 -9.97
C GLY A 531 4.39 -17.88 -10.29
N ALA A 532 3.81 -19.05 -10.48
CA ALA A 532 2.37 -19.27 -10.44
C ALA A 532 2.08 -20.56 -9.66
N GLN A 533 0.92 -20.66 -9.05
CA GLN A 533 0.50 -21.86 -8.34
C GLN A 533 -0.96 -22.22 -8.65
N PHE A 534 -1.23 -23.53 -8.71
CA PHE A 534 -2.57 -24.08 -8.82
C PHE A 534 -2.98 -24.68 -7.49
N ARG A 535 -4.24 -24.46 -7.11
CA ARG A 535 -4.84 -24.97 -5.87
C ARG A 535 -5.97 -25.95 -6.19
N SER A 536 -6.09 -26.98 -5.37
CA SER A 536 -7.22 -27.92 -5.44
C SER A 536 -8.54 -27.17 -5.16
N ALA A 537 -9.56 -27.46 -5.96
CA ALA A 537 -10.88 -26.85 -5.82
C ALA A 537 -11.61 -27.35 -4.57
N ALA A 538 -11.28 -28.56 -4.09
CA ALA A 538 -11.94 -29.22 -2.96
C ALA A 538 -11.51 -28.64 -1.59
N ASP A 539 -10.21 -28.37 -1.40
CA ASP A 539 -9.64 -27.99 -0.10
C ASP A 539 -8.81 -26.68 -0.15
N GLY A 540 -8.61 -26.10 -1.32
CA GLY A 540 -7.84 -24.86 -1.51
C GLY A 540 -6.33 -25.00 -1.28
N ARG A 541 -5.82 -26.22 -1.10
CA ARG A 541 -4.39 -26.46 -0.89
C ARG A 541 -3.61 -26.41 -2.21
N PRO A 542 -2.36 -25.92 -2.21
CA PRO A 542 -1.55 -25.89 -3.42
C PRO A 542 -1.26 -27.33 -3.87
N VAL A 543 -1.37 -27.56 -5.18
CA VAL A 543 -1.14 -28.86 -5.81
C VAL A 543 -0.05 -28.82 -6.88
N LEU A 544 0.16 -27.66 -7.51
CA LEU A 544 1.20 -27.46 -8.51
C LEU A 544 1.81 -26.08 -8.35
N MET A 545 3.13 -25.98 -8.42
CA MET A 545 3.86 -24.72 -8.45
C MET A 545 4.68 -24.64 -9.73
N ILE A 546 4.68 -23.47 -10.35
CA ILE A 546 5.42 -23.18 -11.58
C ILE A 546 6.32 -22.00 -11.28
N GLN A 547 7.59 -22.11 -11.68
CA GLN A 547 8.58 -21.07 -11.51
C GLN A 547 9.26 -20.85 -12.86
N THR A 548 9.38 -19.61 -13.27
CA THR A 548 10.03 -19.21 -14.52
C THR A 548 11.20 -18.30 -14.20
N VAL A 549 12.36 -18.61 -14.77
CA VAL A 549 13.62 -17.94 -14.46
C VAL A 549 14.44 -17.77 -15.73
N GLY A 550 14.77 -16.53 -16.06
CA GLY A 550 15.65 -16.19 -17.18
C GLY A 550 17.12 -16.09 -16.80
N GLY A 551 18.01 -16.21 -17.79
CA GLY A 551 19.42 -15.83 -17.68
C GLY A 551 20.29 -16.73 -16.79
N ALA A 552 21.34 -16.16 -16.19
CA ALA A 552 22.34 -16.92 -15.42
C ALA A 552 21.77 -17.74 -14.25
N PRO A 553 20.76 -17.26 -13.48
CA PRO A 553 20.08 -18.08 -12.47
C PRO A 553 19.28 -19.25 -13.07
N GLY A 554 18.64 -19.06 -14.23
CA GLY A 554 17.95 -20.13 -14.96
C GLY A 554 18.91 -21.24 -15.39
N ARG A 555 20.08 -20.87 -15.95
CA ARG A 555 21.15 -21.82 -16.30
C ARG A 555 21.66 -22.63 -15.10
N TRP A 556 21.66 -22.04 -13.90
CA TRP A 556 22.03 -22.74 -12.67
C TRP A 556 20.97 -23.76 -12.25
N ILE A 557 19.69 -23.37 -12.25
CA ILE A 557 18.54 -24.28 -11.98
C ILE A 557 18.51 -25.43 -12.99
N TRP A 558 18.76 -25.14 -14.26
CA TRP A 558 18.89 -26.14 -15.31
C TRP A 558 19.99 -27.16 -15.00
N ARG A 559 21.20 -26.72 -14.65
CA ARG A 559 22.34 -27.62 -14.33
C ARG A 559 22.08 -28.50 -13.10
N LEU A 560 21.35 -28.00 -12.11
CA LEU A 560 20.99 -28.79 -10.93
C LEU A 560 20.02 -29.92 -11.27
N ASN A 561 19.10 -29.68 -12.20
CA ASN A 561 18.05 -30.63 -12.57
C ASN A 561 18.40 -31.52 -13.78
N ALA A 562 19.42 -31.17 -14.57
CA ALA A 562 19.97 -31.98 -15.65
C ALA A 562 20.63 -33.30 -15.18
N ARG A 563 20.63 -33.58 -13.87
CA ARG A 563 21.00 -34.87 -13.28
C ARG A 563 19.83 -35.86 -13.19
N GLY A 564 18.61 -35.41 -13.50
CA GLY A 564 17.40 -36.23 -13.54
C GLY A 564 17.27 -37.05 -14.83
N GLN A 565 16.14 -37.74 -14.99
CA GLN A 565 15.83 -38.49 -16.22
C GLN A 565 15.42 -37.51 -17.32
N GLU A 566 16.09 -37.58 -18.47
CA GLU A 566 15.78 -36.75 -19.63
C GLU A 566 14.47 -37.18 -20.30
N LEU A 567 13.66 -36.21 -20.72
CA LEU A 567 12.45 -36.40 -21.51
C LEU A 567 12.72 -35.97 -22.96
N PRO A 568 12.95 -36.92 -23.89
CA PRO A 568 13.27 -36.57 -25.28
C PRO A 568 12.05 -35.97 -26.00
N GLY A 569 12.29 -34.94 -26.81
CA GLY A 569 11.28 -34.35 -27.70
C GLY A 569 10.39 -33.25 -27.12
N ILE A 570 10.73 -32.67 -25.96
CA ILE A 570 9.97 -31.59 -25.31
C ILE A 570 10.81 -30.31 -25.21
N GLY A 571 10.45 -29.28 -25.99
CA GLY A 571 11.12 -27.98 -26.01
C GLY A 571 12.60 -28.05 -26.40
N ASP A 572 13.43 -27.16 -25.84
CA ASP A 572 14.90 -27.19 -26.02
C ASP A 572 15.59 -28.19 -25.07
N GLY A 573 14.79 -28.97 -24.34
CA GLY A 573 15.22 -29.99 -23.38
C GLY A 573 14.32 -29.97 -22.13
N ALA A 574 14.08 -31.16 -21.59
CA ALA A 574 13.32 -31.33 -20.35
C ALA A 574 13.89 -32.47 -19.48
N PHE A 575 13.84 -32.30 -18.16
CA PHE A 575 14.28 -33.29 -17.19
C PHE A 575 13.25 -33.48 -16.10
N VAL A 576 13.11 -34.71 -15.59
CA VAL A 576 12.35 -35.02 -14.38
C VAL A 576 13.32 -35.38 -13.27
N SER A 577 13.13 -34.79 -12.09
CA SER A 577 13.89 -35.09 -10.88
C SER A 577 13.80 -36.58 -10.53
N ALA A 578 14.83 -37.14 -9.89
CA ALA A 578 14.84 -38.53 -9.43
C ALA A 578 13.67 -38.87 -8.49
N SER A 579 13.09 -37.86 -7.82
CA SER A 579 11.88 -38.01 -6.98
C SER A 579 10.58 -38.11 -7.77
N GLY A 580 10.58 -37.77 -9.08
CA GLY A 580 9.38 -37.63 -9.90
C GLY A 580 8.50 -36.42 -9.56
N GLU A 581 8.77 -35.70 -8.46
CA GLU A 581 7.89 -34.60 -7.99
C GLU A 581 8.18 -33.25 -8.65
N GLN A 582 9.29 -33.14 -9.38
CA GLN A 582 9.71 -31.91 -10.03
C GLN A 582 10.16 -32.22 -11.46
N ALA A 583 9.77 -31.37 -12.40
CA ALA A 583 10.22 -31.42 -13.77
C ALA A 583 10.62 -30.03 -14.25
N VAL A 584 11.67 -29.95 -15.07
CA VAL A 584 12.15 -28.69 -15.64
C VAL A 584 12.10 -28.76 -17.17
N LEU A 585 11.81 -27.62 -17.78
CA LEU A 585 11.75 -27.43 -19.23
C LEU A 585 12.53 -26.17 -19.58
N ARG A 586 13.34 -26.26 -20.63
CA ARG A 586 14.03 -25.10 -21.20
C ARG A 586 13.32 -24.60 -22.45
N ILE A 587 13.14 -23.29 -22.50
CA ILE A 587 12.53 -22.58 -23.62
C ILE A 587 13.37 -21.31 -23.86
N GLY A 588 14.22 -21.32 -24.88
CA GLY A 588 15.19 -20.26 -25.15
C GLY A 588 16.15 -20.03 -23.97
N ASP A 589 16.23 -18.78 -23.49
CA ASP A 589 17.02 -18.40 -22.30
C ASP A 589 16.23 -18.46 -20.98
N SER A 590 15.01 -19.02 -21.01
CA SER A 590 14.17 -19.22 -19.83
C SER A 590 14.12 -20.69 -19.42
N THR A 591 14.19 -20.93 -18.11
CA THR A 591 13.98 -22.24 -17.49
C THR A 591 12.68 -22.22 -16.73
N VAL A 592 11.78 -23.15 -17.05
CA VAL A 592 10.50 -23.38 -16.38
C VAL A 592 10.68 -24.58 -15.45
N ALA A 593 10.43 -24.41 -14.16
CA ALA A 593 10.38 -25.50 -13.19
C ALA A 593 8.94 -25.72 -12.74
N VAL A 594 8.47 -26.96 -12.83
CA VAL A 594 7.14 -27.42 -12.41
C VAL A 594 7.32 -28.38 -11.26
N THR A 595 6.70 -28.08 -10.12
CA THR A 595 6.84 -28.86 -8.88
C THR A 595 5.47 -29.26 -8.36
N LEU A 596 5.28 -30.56 -8.15
CA LEU A 596 4.11 -31.14 -7.48
C LEU A 596 4.23 -30.91 -5.97
N VAL A 597 3.16 -30.42 -5.36
CA VAL A 597 3.11 -30.10 -3.93
C VAL A 597 1.82 -30.63 -3.31
N GLY A 598 1.82 -30.82 -1.99
CA GLY A 598 0.62 -31.24 -1.26
C GLY A 598 0.03 -32.57 -1.74
N GLY A 599 -1.29 -32.61 -1.94
CA GLY A 599 -2.04 -33.81 -2.33
C GLY A 599 -1.78 -34.32 -3.76
N ALA A 600 -0.96 -33.63 -4.53
CA ALA A 600 -0.53 -34.03 -5.87
C ALA A 600 0.84 -34.75 -5.89
N ARG A 601 1.55 -34.82 -4.74
CA ARG A 601 2.76 -35.64 -4.63
C ARG A 601 2.44 -37.11 -4.95
N GLY A 602 3.31 -37.76 -5.71
CA GLY A 602 3.09 -39.12 -6.23
C GLY A 602 2.22 -39.23 -7.49
N ARG A 603 1.66 -38.11 -8.02
CA ARG A 603 0.87 -38.09 -9.26
C ARG A 603 1.68 -37.60 -10.48
N ALA A 604 2.93 -38.07 -10.57
CA ALA A 604 3.92 -37.59 -11.55
C ALA A 604 3.73 -38.12 -12.98
N ALA A 605 2.87 -39.13 -13.18
CA ALA A 605 2.75 -39.86 -14.44
C ALA A 605 2.42 -38.97 -15.66
N HIS A 606 1.73 -37.85 -15.46
CA HIS A 606 1.32 -36.92 -16.52
C HIS A 606 2.13 -35.62 -16.57
N LEU A 607 3.20 -35.48 -15.76
CA LEU A 607 4.12 -34.33 -15.85
C LEU A 607 4.77 -34.17 -17.23
N PRO A 608 5.24 -35.25 -17.91
CA PRO A 608 5.80 -35.12 -19.26
C PRO A 608 4.80 -34.55 -20.26
N TRP A 609 3.52 -34.94 -20.16
CA TRP A 609 2.46 -34.41 -21.02
C TRP A 609 2.20 -32.92 -20.75
N LEU A 610 2.17 -32.49 -19.49
CA LEU A 610 2.04 -31.08 -19.13
C LEU A 610 3.20 -30.26 -19.72
N LEU A 611 4.44 -30.73 -19.58
CA LEU A 611 5.60 -30.04 -20.13
C LEU A 611 5.54 -29.93 -21.67
N ALA A 612 5.00 -30.94 -22.37
CA ALA A 612 4.77 -30.86 -23.81
C ALA A 612 3.76 -29.76 -24.19
N GLN A 613 2.68 -29.59 -23.42
CA GLN A 613 1.73 -28.49 -23.63
C GLN A 613 2.35 -27.12 -23.40
N ALA A 614 3.17 -26.98 -22.35
CA ALA A 614 3.89 -25.73 -22.08
C ALA A 614 4.90 -25.39 -23.19
N ALA A 615 5.63 -26.38 -23.69
CA ALA A 615 6.56 -26.21 -24.80
C ALA A 615 5.83 -25.76 -26.08
N ALA A 616 4.75 -26.44 -26.46
CA ALA A 616 3.95 -26.11 -27.64
C ALA A 616 3.33 -24.71 -27.58
N ARG A 617 2.86 -24.30 -26.39
CA ARG A 617 2.27 -22.97 -26.19
C ARG A 617 3.31 -21.85 -26.21
N ALA A 618 4.52 -22.12 -25.72
CA ALA A 618 5.60 -21.15 -25.76
C ALA A 618 6.22 -20.99 -27.16
N SER A 619 6.28 -22.06 -27.95
CA SER A 619 6.70 -21.99 -29.37
C SER A 619 5.69 -21.24 -30.24
N ALA A 620 4.37 -21.43 -30.02
CA ALA A 620 3.34 -20.71 -30.75
C ALA A 620 3.35 -19.18 -30.49
N GLY A 621 3.86 -18.75 -29.33
CA GLY A 621 4.06 -17.33 -29.01
C GLY A 621 5.30 -16.70 -29.66
N HIS A 622 6.24 -17.51 -30.17
CA HIS A 622 7.43 -17.03 -30.88
C HIS A 622 7.15 -16.73 -32.36
N ASP A 623 6.32 -17.55 -33.03
CA ASP A 623 6.01 -17.38 -34.47
C ASP A 623 5.05 -16.20 -34.76
N GLY A 624 4.29 -15.74 -33.76
CA GLY A 624 3.42 -14.55 -33.88
C GLY A 624 4.12 -13.21 -33.68
N ALA A 625 5.41 -13.21 -33.30
CA ALA A 625 6.19 -11.99 -33.06
C ALA A 625 7.13 -11.63 -34.23
N SER A 626 7.17 -12.46 -35.28
CA SER A 626 7.99 -12.30 -36.49
C SER A 626 7.16 -12.04 -37.75
N ALA A 627 5.88 -11.64 -37.61
CA ALA A 627 5.00 -11.19 -38.69
C ALA A 627 4.65 -9.70 -38.59
#